data_AF-A0A258JLW6-F1
#
_entry.id   AF-A0A258JLW6-F1
#
_cell.length_a   1.000
_cell.length_b   1.000
_cell.length_c   1.000
_cell.angle_alpha   90.00
_cell.angle_beta   90.00
_cell.angle_gamma   90.00
#
_symmetry.space_group_name_H-M   'P 1'
#
loop_
_entity.id
_entity.type
_entity.pdbx_description
1 polymer ?
#
loop_
_entity_poly.entity_id
_entity_poly.type
_entity_poly.pdbx_seq_one_letter_code
_entity_poly.pdbx_strand_id
1 'polypeptide(L)'
;AWVKHPILLPPAGAVRLVGHVEQVERRPKADRILLRVSAAEARGLAYTPSLVRLSLGRGFAPPAGTQISVLTRLLPPMEPAMPGGYDFGRGPWFQGIEAVGFGLGRPKIVTTPATPPLSVRIGTAIEQVRLGIGGRIRQSLSGRQADIAVALVVGDRASISPAIEESMRVSGLTHVLSISGLHMAMVAGTLFALVRGLLAAVPSLALGFPIKTTAALAALTGCAGYLILSGNDWPAQRSFYMLAIVLLGVMVGRAALNLRTVAVAATAVLVLGPQAILEAGTQMSFAATLALVAVFQGVRGLWSHAPKGSVARQMLMRGTLFVAALSLTSLVAGAATAPYAALHFQRLGTYGLLSNLAAMPAVEFLVMPFGLIGVLLLPFGLDGLAWPVMG
;
A
#
# COMPACT_ATOMS: atom_id res chain seq x y z
N ALA A 1 21.17 -13.22 14.23
CA ALA A 1 20.57 -12.13 15.04
C ALA A 1 19.29 -11.53 14.44
N TRP A 2 18.86 -11.93 13.23
CA TRP A 2 17.91 -11.15 12.41
C TRP A 2 16.42 -11.29 12.75
N VAL A 3 16.01 -12.25 13.58
CA VAL A 3 14.69 -12.18 14.22
C VAL A 3 14.78 -12.82 15.60
N LYS A 4 14.62 -12.00 16.64
CA LYS A 4 14.49 -12.44 18.03
C LYS A 4 13.27 -11.75 18.60
N HIS A 5 12.09 -12.13 18.11
CA HIS A 5 10.84 -11.57 18.59
C HIS A 5 10.05 -12.62 19.35
N PRO A 6 9.89 -12.48 20.68
CA PRO A 6 9.13 -13.44 21.46
C PRO A 6 7.65 -13.29 21.14
N ILE A 7 6.97 -14.43 21.01
CA ILE A 7 5.52 -14.51 20.99
C ILE A 7 5.06 -14.62 22.44
N LEU A 8 4.17 -13.73 22.86
CA LEU A 8 3.65 -13.77 24.22
C LEU A 8 2.60 -14.87 24.29
N LEU A 9 2.86 -15.91 25.09
CA LEU A 9 1.81 -16.83 25.49
C LEU A 9 0.85 -16.07 26.42
N PRO A 10 -0.44 -15.94 26.05
CA PRO A 10 -1.38 -15.12 26.81
C PRO A 10 -1.58 -15.72 28.21
N PRO A 11 -1.58 -14.89 29.27
CA PRO A 11 -1.97 -15.37 30.59
C PRO A 11 -3.46 -15.75 30.59
N ALA A 12 -3.85 -16.66 31.49
CA ALA A 12 -5.24 -17.14 31.59
C ALA A 12 -6.25 -16.03 31.95
N GLY A 13 -5.78 -14.93 32.55
CA GLY A 13 -6.61 -13.82 33.02
C GLY A 13 -6.53 -12.55 32.17
N ALA A 14 -7.31 -11.54 32.56
CA ALA A 14 -7.23 -10.22 31.97
C ALA A 14 -5.91 -9.51 32.32
N VAL A 15 -5.36 -8.77 31.37
CA VAL A 15 -4.11 -8.01 31.49
C VAL A 15 -4.41 -6.53 31.41
N ARG A 16 -4.00 -5.75 32.40
CA ARG A 16 -4.04 -4.30 32.32
C ARG A 16 -2.82 -3.82 31.54
N LEU A 17 -3.07 -3.14 30.43
CA LEU A 17 -2.02 -2.55 29.61
C LEU A 17 -2.06 -1.03 29.71
N VAL A 18 -0.90 -0.43 29.88
CA VAL A 18 -0.67 1.01 29.82
C VAL A 18 0.30 1.29 28.69
N GLY A 19 -0.04 2.23 27.81
CA GLY A 19 0.80 2.55 26.66
C GLY A 19 0.25 3.67 25.79
N HIS A 20 1.00 4.03 24.75
CA HIS A 20 0.60 5.04 23.77
C HIS A 20 -0.02 4.39 22.54
N VAL A 21 -1.13 4.96 22.08
CA VAL A 21 -1.75 4.57 20.81
C VAL A 21 -0.85 5.05 19.67
N GLU A 22 -0.29 4.13 18.89
CA GLU A 22 0.59 4.43 17.76
C GLU A 22 -0.21 4.58 16.47
N GLN A 23 -1.24 3.75 16.29
CA GLN A 23 -2.10 3.76 15.11
C GLN A 23 -3.55 3.43 15.50
N VAL A 24 -4.50 4.04 14.79
CA VAL A 24 -5.94 3.80 14.95
C VAL A 24 -6.54 3.41 13.59
N GLU A 25 -7.37 2.37 13.58
CA GLU A 25 -8.13 1.95 12.41
C GLU A 25 -9.60 1.79 12.84
N ARG A 26 -10.47 2.67 12.36
CA ARG A 26 -11.88 2.72 12.77
C ARG A 26 -12.74 1.81 11.90
N ARG A 27 -12.82 0.52 12.19
CA ARG A 27 -13.59 -0.41 11.35
C ARG A 27 -15.09 -0.32 11.63
N PRO A 28 -15.96 -0.79 10.71
CA PRO A 28 -17.41 -0.72 10.89
C PRO A 28 -17.94 -1.39 12.16
N LYS A 29 -17.31 -2.48 12.61
CA LYS A 29 -17.74 -3.28 13.77
C LYS A 29 -16.98 -2.99 15.07
N ALA A 30 -15.73 -2.54 14.98
CA ALA A 30 -14.83 -2.36 16.11
C ALA A 30 -13.70 -1.42 15.73
N ASP A 31 -13.17 -0.67 16.70
CA ASP A 31 -11.95 0.08 16.46
C ASP A 31 -10.75 -0.82 16.71
N ARG A 32 -9.74 -0.75 15.86
CA ARG A 32 -8.48 -1.46 16.05
C ARG A 32 -7.39 -0.45 16.36
N ILE A 33 -6.61 -0.72 17.39
CA ILE A 33 -5.46 0.12 17.74
C ILE A 33 -4.18 -0.71 17.79
N LEU A 34 -3.07 -0.05 17.47
CA LEU A 34 -1.74 -0.52 17.77
C LEU A 34 -1.24 0.24 19.01
N LEU A 35 -0.99 -0.48 20.10
CA LEU A 35 -0.61 0.06 21.40
C LEU A 35 0.86 -0.23 21.65
N ARG A 36 1.69 0.81 21.78
CA ARG A 36 3.05 0.71 22.29
C ARG A 36 3.01 0.71 23.80
N VAL A 37 3.23 -0.44 24.39
CA VAL A 37 3.02 -0.68 25.82
C VAL A 37 4.24 -0.19 26.59
N SER A 38 3.99 0.58 27.64
CA SER A 38 4.98 1.04 28.61
C SER A 38 4.96 0.22 29.89
N ALA A 39 3.78 -0.30 30.26
CA ALA A 39 3.63 -1.16 31.43
C ALA A 39 2.49 -2.18 31.21
N ALA A 40 2.66 -3.37 31.78
CA ALA A 40 1.63 -4.41 31.77
C ALA A 40 1.54 -5.06 33.16
N GLU A 41 0.32 -5.21 33.66
CA GLU A 41 0.03 -5.83 34.95
C GLU A 41 -0.89 -7.04 34.75
N ALA A 42 -0.36 -8.23 35.02
CA ALA A 42 -1.13 -9.46 35.13
C ALA A 42 -0.36 -10.54 35.90
N ARG A 43 -1.10 -11.41 36.58
CA ARG A 43 -0.55 -12.61 37.22
C ARG A 43 -0.23 -13.64 36.13
N GLY A 44 1.02 -14.12 36.08
CA GLY A 44 1.46 -15.12 35.08
C GLY A 44 1.89 -14.53 33.73
N LEU A 45 2.12 -13.22 33.63
CA LEU A 45 2.68 -12.60 32.43
C LEU A 45 4.19 -12.90 32.36
N ALA A 46 4.64 -13.55 31.28
CA ALA A 46 6.05 -13.92 31.13
C ALA A 46 6.98 -12.70 30.95
N TYR A 47 6.51 -11.68 30.22
CA TYR A 47 7.20 -10.41 30.01
C TYR A 47 6.20 -9.32 29.59
N THR A 48 6.57 -8.05 29.75
CA THR A 48 5.77 -6.93 29.26
C THR A 48 5.91 -6.83 27.75
N PRO A 49 4.83 -7.03 26.97
CA PRO A 49 4.94 -6.95 25.53
C PRO A 49 5.25 -5.52 25.12
N SER A 50 6.07 -5.29 24.09
CA SER A 50 6.43 -3.94 23.64
C SER A 50 5.36 -3.31 22.72
N LEU A 51 4.71 -4.14 21.90
CA LEU A 51 3.75 -3.71 20.89
C LEU A 51 2.59 -4.72 20.83
N VAL A 52 1.36 -4.22 21.02
CA VAL A 52 0.15 -5.05 21.09
C VAL A 52 -0.92 -4.49 20.15
N ARG A 53 -1.58 -5.37 19.39
CA ARG A 53 -2.74 -4.99 18.56
C ARG A 53 -4.03 -5.33 19.30
N LEU A 54 -4.85 -4.32 19.58
CA LEU A 54 -6.10 -4.49 20.33
C LEU A 54 -7.31 -4.15 19.47
N SER A 55 -8.37 -4.92 19.62
CA SER A 55 -9.71 -4.57 19.13
C SER A 55 -10.54 -4.00 20.28
N LEU A 56 -11.08 -2.81 20.10
CA LEU A 56 -11.91 -2.08 21.06
C LEU A 56 -13.33 -1.96 20.54
N GLY A 57 -14.27 -1.64 21.43
CA GLY A 57 -15.63 -1.27 21.03
C GLY A 57 -15.61 -0.10 20.03
N ARG A 58 -16.61 -0.04 19.14
CA ARG A 58 -16.72 1.05 18.17
C ARG A 58 -16.78 2.42 18.86
N GLY A 59 -15.95 3.36 18.42
CA GLY A 59 -15.82 4.69 18.99
C GLY A 59 -15.06 4.75 20.32
N PHE A 60 -14.40 3.67 20.74
CA PHE A 60 -13.61 3.64 21.98
C PHE A 60 -12.14 3.95 21.74
N ALA A 61 -11.66 3.90 20.49
CA ALA A 61 -10.27 4.23 20.20
C ALA A 61 -10.00 5.73 20.33
N PRO A 62 -9.12 6.15 21.25
CA PRO A 62 -8.69 7.53 21.31
C PRO A 62 -7.74 7.86 20.15
N PRO A 63 -7.47 9.15 19.88
CA PRO A 63 -6.54 9.56 18.84
C PRO A 63 -5.14 8.96 19.02
N ALA A 64 -4.40 8.78 17.93
CA ALA A 64 -2.98 8.43 17.98
C ALA A 64 -2.18 9.44 18.82
N GLY A 65 -1.16 8.95 19.51
CA GLY A 65 -0.35 9.67 20.48
C GLY A 65 -0.89 9.63 21.91
N THR A 66 -2.20 9.41 22.07
CA THR A 66 -2.86 9.37 23.39
C THR A 66 -2.35 8.18 24.20
N GLN A 67 -1.98 8.43 25.45
CA GLN A 67 -1.64 7.37 26.39
C GLN A 67 -2.91 6.87 27.08
N ILE A 68 -3.05 5.55 27.14
CA ILE A 68 -4.23 4.88 27.68
C ILE A 68 -3.85 3.78 28.68
N SER A 69 -4.76 3.54 29.61
CA SER A 69 -4.83 2.33 30.43
C SER A 69 -6.10 1.57 30.05
N VAL A 70 -5.95 0.33 29.60
CA VAL A 70 -7.08 -0.52 29.22
C VAL A 70 -6.91 -1.92 29.78
N LEU A 71 -7.99 -2.49 30.31
CA LEU A 71 -8.03 -3.90 30.69
C LEU A 71 -8.26 -4.72 29.43
N THR A 72 -7.48 -5.75 29.20
CA THR A 72 -7.47 -6.50 27.94
C THR A 72 -7.52 -7.99 28.18
N ARG A 73 -8.00 -8.73 27.19
CA ARG A 73 -7.76 -10.17 27.10
C ARG A 73 -6.87 -10.43 25.90
N LEU A 74 -5.67 -10.90 26.16
CA LEU A 74 -4.71 -11.28 25.14
C LEU A 74 -5.06 -12.67 24.62
N LEU A 75 -4.85 -12.86 23.34
CA LEU A 75 -5.08 -14.09 22.61
C LEU A 75 -3.73 -14.65 22.15
N PRO A 76 -3.61 -15.98 22.00
CA PRO A 76 -2.43 -16.54 21.38
C PRO A 76 -2.37 -16.07 19.93
N PRO A 77 -1.19 -16.11 19.29
CA PRO A 77 -1.11 -15.90 17.85
C PRO A 77 -2.07 -16.85 17.14
N MET A 78 -2.69 -16.35 16.07
CA MET A 78 -3.55 -17.18 15.25
C MET A 78 -2.69 -18.25 14.56
N GLU A 79 -2.97 -19.51 14.88
CA GLU A 79 -2.39 -20.65 14.17
C GLU A 79 -3.07 -20.85 12.81
N PRO A 80 -2.43 -21.58 11.88
CA PRO A 80 -3.08 -22.01 10.66
C PRO A 80 -4.40 -22.74 10.95
N ALA A 81 -5.48 -22.36 10.25
CA ALA A 81 -6.80 -22.97 10.43
C ALA A 81 -6.83 -24.47 10.10
N MET A 82 -5.83 -24.97 9.37
CA MET A 82 -5.67 -26.35 8.95
C MET A 82 -4.19 -26.66 8.70
N PRO A 83 -3.75 -27.92 8.87
CA PRO A 83 -2.36 -28.32 8.61
C PRO A 83 -1.92 -27.92 7.19
N GLY A 84 -0.76 -27.25 7.08
CA GLY A 84 -0.25 -26.74 5.81
C GLY A 84 -0.93 -25.46 5.28
N GLY A 85 -1.93 -24.93 5.99
CA GLY A 85 -2.60 -23.68 5.64
C GLY A 85 -1.79 -22.42 5.94
N TYR A 86 -2.32 -21.26 5.53
CA TYR A 86 -1.69 -19.98 5.79
C TYR A 86 -1.66 -19.66 7.30
N ASP A 87 -0.48 -19.25 7.79
CA ASP A 87 -0.25 -18.85 9.17
C ASP A 87 -0.53 -17.35 9.36
N PHE A 88 -1.66 -17.04 10.00
CA PHE A 88 -2.09 -15.67 10.26
C PHE A 88 -1.26 -14.97 11.34
N GLY A 89 -0.57 -15.71 12.22
CA GLY A 89 0.31 -15.19 13.26
C GLY A 89 1.65 -14.68 12.71
N ARG A 90 2.10 -15.21 11.57
CA ARG A 90 3.39 -14.87 10.96
C ARG A 90 3.54 -13.39 10.61
N GLY A 91 2.51 -12.79 9.99
CA GLY A 91 2.54 -11.38 9.58
C GLY A 91 2.74 -10.42 10.77
N PRO A 92 1.88 -10.48 11.81
CA PRO A 92 2.06 -9.73 13.05
C PRO A 92 3.42 -9.97 13.72
N TRP A 93 3.92 -11.21 13.71
CA TRP A 93 5.22 -11.54 14.29
C TRP A 93 6.39 -10.78 13.63
N PHE A 94 6.45 -10.77 12.30
CA PHE A 94 7.45 -9.99 11.56
C PHE A 94 7.26 -8.46 11.68
N GLN A 95 6.08 -7.99 12.10
CA GLN A 95 5.82 -6.58 12.39
C GLN A 95 6.26 -6.17 13.80
N GLY A 96 6.80 -7.10 14.59
CA GLY A 96 7.14 -6.82 15.98
C GLY A 96 5.91 -6.82 16.92
N ILE A 97 4.76 -7.32 16.47
CA ILE A 97 3.54 -7.37 17.29
C ILE A 97 3.60 -8.65 18.12
N GLU A 98 3.72 -8.47 19.44
CA GLU A 98 4.01 -9.57 20.37
C GLU A 98 2.74 -10.23 20.90
N ALA A 99 1.62 -9.50 20.86
CA ALA A 99 0.31 -10.02 21.24
C ALA A 99 -0.82 -9.34 20.46
N VAL A 100 -1.90 -10.10 20.29
CA VAL A 100 -3.19 -9.61 19.80
C VAL A 100 -4.25 -9.80 20.88
N GLY A 101 -5.28 -8.97 20.91
CA GLY A 101 -6.32 -9.11 21.93
C GLY A 101 -7.49 -8.17 21.75
N PHE A 102 -8.35 -8.15 22.77
CA PHE A 102 -9.51 -7.26 22.83
C PHE A 102 -9.57 -6.49 24.15
N GLY A 103 -10.02 -5.24 24.08
CA GLY A 103 -10.24 -4.40 25.24
C GLY A 103 -11.54 -4.78 25.95
N LEU A 104 -11.45 -4.96 27.27
CA LEU A 104 -12.56 -5.22 28.18
C LEU A 104 -13.10 -3.88 28.70
N GLY A 105 -13.71 -3.09 27.80
CA GLY A 105 -14.33 -1.80 28.11
C GLY A 105 -13.63 -0.59 27.49
N ARG A 106 -14.08 0.61 27.89
CA ARG A 106 -13.52 1.88 27.39
C ARG A 106 -12.12 2.10 27.99
N PRO A 107 -11.10 2.41 27.16
CA PRO A 107 -9.79 2.82 27.66
C PRO A 107 -9.91 4.07 28.53
N LYS A 108 -9.15 4.11 29.62
CA LYS A 108 -8.97 5.34 30.42
C LYS A 108 -7.79 6.10 29.85
N ILE A 109 -7.98 7.38 29.54
CA ILE A 109 -6.87 8.26 29.14
C ILE A 109 -6.03 8.54 30.38
N VAL A 110 -4.72 8.32 30.29
CA VAL A 110 -3.76 8.57 31.36
C VAL A 110 -2.76 9.59 30.85
N THR A 111 -2.58 10.70 31.54
CA THR A 111 -1.59 11.71 31.15
C THR A 111 -0.35 11.54 32.02
N THR A 112 0.72 10.97 31.47
CA THR A 112 2.02 10.94 32.15
C THR A 112 2.86 12.13 31.67
N PRO A 113 3.63 12.82 32.54
CA PRO A 113 4.55 13.89 32.12
C PRO A 113 5.69 13.44 31.18
N ALA A 114 5.85 12.12 31.01
CA ALA A 114 6.91 11.55 30.19
C ALA A 114 6.71 11.87 28.71
N THR A 115 7.78 12.30 28.05
CA THR A 115 7.76 12.53 26.60
C THR A 115 7.49 11.21 25.88
N PRO A 116 6.51 11.15 24.96
CA PRO A 116 6.24 9.93 24.20
C PRO A 116 7.49 9.49 23.41
N PRO A 117 7.70 8.17 23.24
CA PRO A 117 8.79 7.65 22.42
C PRO A 117 8.79 8.26 21.00
N LEU A 118 9.98 8.38 20.40
CA LEU A 118 10.13 8.97 19.05
C LEU A 118 9.24 8.26 18.01
N SER A 119 9.13 6.93 18.06
CA SER A 119 8.25 6.15 17.18
C SER A 119 6.78 6.58 17.28
N VAL A 120 6.29 6.82 18.50
CA VAL A 120 4.92 7.29 18.75
C VAL A 120 4.73 8.69 18.20
N ARG A 121 5.71 9.58 18.39
CA ARG A 121 5.65 10.95 17.87
C ARG A 121 5.60 10.98 16.34
N ILE A 122 6.46 10.19 15.68
CA ILE A 122 6.46 10.05 14.22
C ILE A 122 5.14 9.44 13.74
N GLY A 123 4.69 8.34 14.35
CA GLY A 123 3.41 7.69 14.00
C GLY A 123 2.22 8.63 14.16
N THR A 124 2.19 9.41 15.24
CA THR A 124 1.14 10.42 15.48
C THR A 124 1.16 11.52 14.42
N ALA A 125 2.34 12.03 14.05
CA ALA A 125 2.46 13.04 13.01
C ALA A 125 1.97 12.51 11.64
N ILE A 126 2.34 11.27 11.28
CA ILE A 126 1.86 10.62 10.06
C ILE A 126 0.34 10.47 10.11
N GLU A 127 -0.21 9.99 11.22
CA GLU A 127 -1.66 9.81 11.36
C GLU A 127 -2.43 11.13 11.29
N GLN A 128 -1.90 12.21 11.87
CA GLN A 128 -2.49 13.55 11.74
C GLN A 128 -2.52 14.02 10.29
N VAL A 129 -1.45 13.79 9.52
CA VAL A 129 -1.43 14.09 8.08
C VAL A 129 -2.47 13.26 7.33
N ARG A 130 -2.56 11.95 7.61
CA ARG A 130 -3.56 11.05 6.99
C ARG A 130 -4.99 11.50 7.28
N LEU A 131 -5.29 11.84 8.53
CA LEU A 131 -6.60 12.36 8.94
C LEU A 131 -6.90 13.72 8.31
N GLY A 132 -5.90 14.60 8.20
CA GLY A 132 -6.04 15.90 7.54
C GLY A 132 -6.37 15.77 6.06
N ILE A 133 -5.60 14.98 5.31
CA ILE A 133 -5.85 14.70 3.88
C ILE A 133 -7.18 13.99 3.71
N GLY A 134 -7.46 12.96 4.52
CA GLY A 134 -8.71 12.22 4.44
C GLY A 134 -9.94 13.06 4.81
N GLY A 135 -9.80 14.02 5.73
CA GLY A 135 -10.84 14.99 6.05
C GLY A 135 -11.07 15.95 4.90
N ARG A 136 -10.00 16.43 4.25
CA ARG A 136 -10.07 17.33 3.11
C ARG A 136 -10.74 16.70 1.89
N ILE A 137 -10.37 15.46 1.55
CA ILE A 137 -11.03 14.70 0.46
C ILE A 137 -12.53 14.56 0.72
N ARG A 138 -12.94 14.26 1.96
CA ARG A 138 -14.36 14.14 2.34
C ARG A 138 -15.12 15.46 2.36
N GLN A 139 -14.45 16.61 2.31
CA GLN A 139 -15.10 17.91 2.10
C GLN A 139 -15.39 18.17 0.61
N SER A 140 -14.58 17.61 -0.30
CA SER A 140 -14.70 17.82 -1.74
C SER A 140 -15.51 16.73 -2.44
N LEU A 141 -15.45 15.49 -1.96
CA LEU A 141 -16.17 14.34 -2.47
C LEU A 141 -17.15 13.82 -1.42
N SER A 142 -18.24 13.19 -1.86
CA SER A 142 -19.24 12.59 -0.98
C SER A 142 -19.47 11.11 -1.29
N GLY A 143 -19.98 10.37 -0.30
CA GLY A 143 -20.34 8.96 -0.45
C GLY A 143 -19.18 8.05 -0.87
N ARG A 144 -19.48 7.09 -1.76
CA ARG A 144 -18.55 6.04 -2.19
C ARG A 144 -17.28 6.57 -2.84
N GLN A 145 -17.36 7.67 -3.60
CA GLN A 145 -16.21 8.29 -4.25
C GLN A 145 -15.19 8.77 -3.21
N ALA A 146 -15.66 9.42 -2.15
CA ALA A 146 -14.79 9.86 -1.06
C ALA A 146 -14.13 8.69 -0.34
N ASP A 147 -14.88 7.62 -0.06
CA ASP A 147 -14.36 6.44 0.63
C ASP A 147 -13.27 5.73 -0.18
N ILE A 148 -13.46 5.59 -1.50
CA ILE A 148 -12.47 5.01 -2.40
C ILE A 148 -11.26 5.95 -2.54
N ALA A 149 -11.47 7.26 -2.69
CA ALA A 149 -10.38 8.22 -2.83
C ALA A 149 -9.49 8.27 -1.57
N VAL A 150 -10.10 8.27 -0.39
CA VAL A 150 -9.38 8.20 0.90
C VAL A 150 -8.59 6.88 1.00
N ALA A 151 -9.19 5.76 0.61
CA ALA A 151 -8.50 4.46 0.61
C ALA A 151 -7.28 4.46 -0.33
N LEU A 152 -7.36 5.08 -1.51
CA LEU A 152 -6.28 5.12 -2.49
C LEU A 152 -5.16 6.10 -2.10
N VAL A 153 -5.48 7.25 -1.52
CA VAL A 153 -4.51 8.32 -1.23
C VAL A 153 -3.79 8.11 0.11
N VAL A 154 -4.51 7.75 1.17
CA VAL A 154 -3.93 7.60 2.53
C VAL A 154 -3.99 6.16 3.06
N GLY A 155 -4.43 5.20 2.24
CA GLY A 155 -4.49 3.78 2.62
C GLY A 155 -5.60 3.45 3.63
N ASP A 156 -6.50 4.38 3.94
CA ASP A 156 -7.54 4.17 4.95
C ASP A 156 -8.78 3.49 4.33
N ARG A 157 -8.92 2.19 4.60
CA ARG A 157 -10.04 1.36 4.12
C ARG A 157 -11.20 1.25 5.12
N ALA A 158 -11.14 1.96 6.26
CA ALA A 158 -12.13 1.90 7.31
C ALA A 158 -13.57 2.16 6.82
N SER A 159 -13.70 3.09 5.88
CA SER A 159 -15.00 3.54 5.35
C SER A 159 -15.50 2.69 4.17
N ILE A 160 -14.71 1.74 3.66
CA ILE A 160 -15.15 0.89 2.54
C ILE A 160 -16.24 -0.07 3.03
N SER A 161 -17.43 0.03 2.44
CA SER A 161 -18.54 -0.82 2.81
C SER A 161 -18.34 -2.28 2.33
N PRO A 162 -18.90 -3.27 3.03
CA PRO A 162 -18.82 -4.67 2.60
C PRO A 162 -19.39 -4.90 1.19
N ALA A 163 -20.38 -4.11 0.77
CA ALA A 163 -20.95 -4.18 -0.57
C ALA A 163 -19.95 -3.71 -1.66
N ILE A 164 -19.17 -2.66 -1.37
CA ILE A 164 -18.11 -2.19 -2.27
C ILE A 164 -17.00 -3.24 -2.34
N GLU A 165 -16.58 -3.77 -1.19
CA GLU A 165 -15.54 -4.80 -1.10
C GLU A 165 -15.93 -6.05 -1.89
N GLU A 166 -17.18 -6.51 -1.74
CA GLU A 166 -17.72 -7.65 -2.49
C GLU A 166 -17.80 -7.39 -3.99
N SER A 167 -18.24 -6.19 -4.40
CA SER A 167 -18.28 -5.80 -5.82
C SER A 167 -16.88 -5.78 -6.43
N MET A 168 -15.89 -5.26 -5.71
CA MET A 168 -14.47 -5.28 -6.13
C MET A 168 -13.95 -6.72 -6.18
N ARG A 169 -14.39 -7.59 -5.28
CA ARG A 169 -14.00 -9.01 -5.25
C ARG A 169 -14.55 -9.80 -6.43
N VAL A 170 -15.84 -9.66 -6.74
CA VAL A 170 -16.47 -10.35 -7.87
C VAL A 170 -15.90 -9.85 -9.20
N SER A 171 -15.64 -8.55 -9.32
CA SER A 171 -15.01 -7.96 -10.51
C SER A 171 -13.53 -8.29 -10.67
N GLY A 172 -12.87 -8.86 -9.66
CA GLY A 172 -11.42 -9.10 -9.65
C GLY A 172 -10.59 -7.83 -9.39
N LEU A 173 -11.23 -6.73 -9.03
CA LEU A 173 -10.63 -5.41 -8.75
C LEU A 173 -10.25 -5.21 -7.27
N THR A 174 -10.32 -6.22 -6.41
CA THR A 174 -9.89 -6.08 -4.99
C THR A 174 -8.46 -5.56 -4.86
N HIS A 175 -7.60 -5.87 -5.83
CA HIS A 175 -6.23 -5.38 -5.86
C HIS A 175 -6.12 -3.86 -6.07
N VAL A 176 -7.18 -3.18 -6.52
CA VAL A 176 -7.27 -1.70 -6.59
C VAL A 176 -7.47 -1.10 -5.20
N LEU A 177 -8.24 -1.74 -4.32
CA LEU A 177 -8.39 -1.26 -2.95
C LEU A 177 -7.08 -1.40 -2.16
N SER A 178 -6.16 -2.24 -2.64
CA SER A 178 -4.81 -2.31 -2.13
C SER A 178 -3.86 -1.46 -2.95
N ILE A 179 -2.88 -0.85 -2.29
CA ILE A 179 -1.82 -0.17 -3.01
C ILE A 179 -1.04 -1.21 -3.78
N SER A 180 -1.16 -1.14 -5.10
CA SER A 180 -0.59 -2.06 -6.04
C SER A 180 0.75 -1.54 -6.56
N GLY A 181 1.51 -2.42 -7.21
CA GLY A 181 2.73 -2.05 -7.95
C GLY A 181 2.47 -0.94 -8.94
N LEU A 182 1.29 -0.96 -9.56
CA LEU A 182 0.92 0.00 -10.58
C LEU A 182 0.53 1.36 -9.98
N HIS A 183 -0.13 1.41 -8.83
CA HIS A 183 -0.35 2.68 -8.11
C HIS A 183 0.98 3.36 -7.76
N MET A 184 1.93 2.60 -7.22
CA MET A 184 3.26 3.10 -6.91
C MET A 184 3.99 3.58 -8.18
N ALA A 185 3.88 2.82 -9.28
CA ALA A 185 4.45 3.21 -10.57
C ALA A 185 3.81 4.48 -11.15
N MET A 186 2.49 4.67 -11.01
CA MET A 186 1.80 5.89 -11.45
C MET A 186 2.22 7.09 -10.62
N VAL A 187 2.37 6.94 -9.30
CA VAL A 187 2.91 8.00 -8.44
C VAL A 187 4.33 8.38 -8.88
N ALA A 188 5.23 7.41 -9.05
CA ALA A 188 6.59 7.69 -9.53
C ALA A 188 6.61 8.31 -10.92
N GLY A 189 5.83 7.77 -11.85
CA GLY A 189 5.75 8.23 -13.23
C GLY A 189 5.29 9.67 -13.32
N THR A 190 4.23 10.02 -12.59
CA THR A 190 3.70 11.38 -12.52
C THR A 190 4.70 12.33 -11.87
N LEU A 191 5.32 11.98 -10.74
CA LEU A 191 6.35 12.80 -10.10
C LEU A 191 7.57 12.99 -11.01
N PHE A 192 8.04 11.91 -11.63
CA PHE A 192 9.16 11.95 -12.56
C PHE A 192 8.85 12.86 -13.74
N ALA A 193 7.69 12.71 -14.37
CA ALA A 193 7.28 13.51 -15.51
C ALA A 193 7.10 14.99 -15.14
N LEU A 194 6.47 15.28 -14.00
CA LEU A 194 6.25 16.62 -13.50
C LEU A 194 7.58 17.34 -13.22
N VAL A 195 8.44 16.73 -12.40
CA VAL A 195 9.74 17.32 -12.04
C VAL A 195 10.63 17.48 -13.27
N ARG A 196 10.70 16.45 -14.12
CA ARG A 196 11.48 16.53 -15.35
C ARG A 196 10.93 17.61 -16.29
N GLY A 197 9.62 17.71 -16.44
CA GLY A 197 8.96 18.70 -17.29
C GLY A 197 9.24 20.13 -16.81
N LEU A 198 9.10 20.39 -15.51
CA LEU A 198 9.40 21.68 -14.90
C LEU A 198 10.87 22.08 -15.07
N LEU A 199 11.80 21.14 -14.86
CA LEU A 199 13.23 21.39 -15.06
C LEU A 199 13.58 21.58 -16.55
N ALA A 200 12.93 20.84 -17.44
CA ALA A 200 13.13 20.95 -18.88
C ALA A 200 12.55 22.24 -19.48
N ALA A 201 11.54 22.84 -18.83
CA ALA A 201 10.98 24.12 -19.24
C ALA A 201 11.95 25.30 -19.07
N VAL A 202 13.02 25.12 -18.28
CA VAL A 202 14.07 26.12 -18.07
C VAL A 202 15.34 25.70 -18.83
N PRO A 203 15.70 26.36 -19.96
CA PRO A 203 16.79 25.92 -20.82
C PRO A 203 18.15 25.78 -20.11
N SER A 204 18.46 26.67 -19.17
CA SER A 204 19.72 26.63 -18.41
C SER A 204 19.84 25.37 -17.53
N LEU A 205 18.75 24.93 -16.92
CA LEU A 205 18.71 23.70 -16.13
C LEU A 205 18.73 22.46 -17.02
N ALA A 206 18.03 22.51 -18.16
CA ALA A 206 17.98 21.40 -19.11
C ALA A 206 19.35 21.05 -19.71
N LEU A 207 20.20 22.06 -19.95
CA LEU A 207 21.52 21.91 -20.56
C LEU A 207 22.65 21.72 -19.54
N GLY A 208 22.52 22.27 -18.33
CA GLY A 208 23.58 22.27 -17.31
C GLY A 208 23.42 21.26 -16.17
N PHE A 209 22.25 20.62 -16.02
CA PHE A 209 21.94 19.79 -14.85
C PHE A 209 21.39 18.42 -15.26
N PRO A 210 21.70 17.32 -14.53
CA PRO A 210 21.18 15.98 -14.84
C PRO A 210 19.70 15.84 -14.46
N ILE A 211 18.81 16.53 -15.17
CA ILE A 211 17.37 16.62 -14.88
C ILE A 211 16.69 15.25 -14.77
N LYS A 212 17.18 14.25 -15.52
CA LYS A 212 16.66 12.88 -15.49
C LYS A 212 16.93 12.19 -14.16
N THR A 213 18.15 12.31 -13.64
CA THR A 213 18.56 11.73 -12.35
C THR A 213 17.84 12.43 -11.21
N THR A 214 17.70 13.75 -11.28
CA THR A 214 16.97 14.55 -10.29
C THR A 214 15.50 14.19 -10.26
N ALA A 215 14.85 14.02 -11.42
CA ALA A 215 13.47 13.57 -11.49
C ALA A 215 13.29 12.14 -10.95
N ALA A 216 14.24 11.24 -11.20
CA ALA A 216 14.23 9.89 -10.63
C ALA A 216 14.36 9.89 -9.11
N LEU A 217 15.25 10.75 -8.57
CA LEU A 217 15.41 10.93 -7.13
C LEU A 217 14.13 11.50 -6.50
N ALA A 218 13.54 12.54 -7.10
CA ALA A 218 12.29 13.12 -6.61
C ALA A 218 11.14 12.11 -6.61
N ALA A 219 11.03 11.30 -7.67
CA ALA A 219 10.05 10.22 -7.74
C ALA A 219 10.28 9.16 -6.66
N LEU A 220 11.54 8.78 -6.41
CA LEU A 220 11.91 7.81 -5.36
C LEU A 220 11.53 8.34 -3.98
N THR A 221 11.89 9.59 -3.67
CA THR A 221 11.55 10.24 -2.39
C THR A 221 10.03 10.39 -2.22
N GLY A 222 9.32 10.78 -3.27
CA GLY A 222 7.86 10.90 -3.21
C GLY A 222 7.15 9.55 -3.04
N CYS A 223 7.63 8.49 -3.68
CA CYS A 223 7.13 7.13 -3.45
C CYS A 223 7.43 6.63 -2.03
N ALA A 224 8.58 6.97 -1.46
CA ALA A 224 8.87 6.66 -0.06
C ALA A 224 7.89 7.41 0.87
N GLY A 225 7.60 8.68 0.57
CA GLY A 225 6.56 9.44 1.27
C GLY A 225 5.17 8.81 1.15
N TYR A 226 4.79 8.36 -0.04
CA TYR A 226 3.52 7.67 -0.27
C TYR A 226 3.43 6.32 0.46
N LEU A 227 4.52 5.55 0.51
CA LEU A 227 4.60 4.31 1.28
C LEU A 227 4.34 4.56 2.78
N ILE A 228 4.94 5.61 3.34
CA ILE A 228 4.72 6.00 4.73
C ILE A 228 3.28 6.48 4.94
N LEU A 229 2.79 7.37 4.08
CA LEU A 229 1.46 7.95 4.18
C LEU A 229 0.35 6.89 4.08
N SER A 230 0.57 5.85 3.29
CA SER A 230 -0.40 4.78 3.10
C SER A 230 -0.46 3.75 4.23
N GLY A 231 0.36 3.89 5.28
CA GLY A 231 0.38 2.99 6.42
C GLY A 231 1.42 1.87 6.33
N ASN A 232 2.33 1.92 5.35
CA ASN A 232 3.45 1.00 5.21
C ASN A 232 3.06 -0.50 5.14
N ASP A 233 1.93 -0.80 4.50
CA ASP A 233 1.47 -2.18 4.31
C ASP A 233 2.42 -3.01 3.42
N TRP A 234 2.48 -4.32 3.65
CA TRP A 234 3.36 -5.25 2.93
C TRP A 234 3.27 -5.15 1.39
N PRO A 235 2.08 -5.11 0.76
CA PRO A 235 1.99 -4.96 -0.69
C PRO A 235 2.60 -3.65 -1.22
N ALA A 236 2.48 -2.56 -0.46
CA ALA A 236 3.04 -1.26 -0.82
C ALA A 236 4.58 -1.28 -0.71
N GLN A 237 5.14 -1.90 0.34
CA GLN A 237 6.58 -2.03 0.51
C GLN A 237 7.25 -2.78 -0.66
N ARG A 238 6.68 -3.92 -1.07
CA ARG A 238 7.21 -4.71 -2.19
C ARG A 238 7.21 -3.92 -3.49
N SER A 239 6.09 -3.24 -3.75
CA SER A 239 5.92 -2.36 -4.89
C SER A 239 6.97 -1.24 -4.90
N PHE A 240 7.21 -0.63 -3.73
CA PHE A 240 8.24 0.38 -3.54
C PHE A 240 9.65 -0.17 -3.80
N TYR A 241 10.03 -1.31 -3.23
CA TYR A 241 11.37 -1.88 -3.43
C TYR A 241 11.65 -2.21 -4.91
N MET A 242 10.68 -2.81 -5.60
CA MET A 242 10.81 -3.09 -7.04
C MET A 242 10.98 -1.80 -7.84
N LEU A 243 10.16 -0.78 -7.56
CA LEU A 243 10.22 0.50 -8.24
C LEU A 243 11.49 1.29 -7.91
N ALA A 244 11.97 1.22 -6.67
CA ALA A 244 13.21 1.85 -6.24
C ALA A 244 14.38 1.32 -7.06
N ILE A 245 14.46 0.01 -7.32
CA ILE A 245 15.53 -0.58 -8.13
C ILE A 245 15.46 -0.11 -9.58
N VAL A 246 14.26 0.03 -10.14
CA VAL A 246 14.04 0.60 -11.47
C VAL A 246 14.52 2.06 -11.51
N LEU A 247 14.15 2.88 -10.53
CA LEU A 247 14.55 4.30 -10.45
C LEU A 247 16.05 4.48 -10.21
N LEU A 248 16.66 3.65 -9.36
CA LEU A 248 18.12 3.59 -9.18
C LEU A 248 18.82 3.20 -10.49
N GLY A 249 18.27 2.24 -11.23
CA GLY A 249 18.74 1.90 -12.58
C GLY A 249 18.70 3.09 -13.54
N VAL A 250 17.62 3.90 -13.48
CA VAL A 250 17.49 5.14 -14.26
C VAL A 250 18.56 6.16 -13.87
N MET A 251 18.85 6.31 -12.58
CA MET A 251 19.87 7.24 -12.05
C MET A 251 21.28 6.86 -12.51
N VAL A 252 21.58 5.55 -12.66
CA VAL A 252 22.88 5.03 -13.14
C VAL A 252 22.90 4.87 -14.67
N GLY A 253 21.83 5.25 -15.38
CA GLY A 253 21.77 5.19 -16.85
C GLY A 253 21.58 3.79 -17.44
N ARG A 254 21.10 2.81 -16.66
CA ARG A 254 20.82 1.44 -17.11
C ARG A 254 19.37 1.28 -17.58
N ALA A 255 19.14 0.30 -18.46
CA ALA A 255 17.79 -0.05 -18.90
C ALA A 255 16.97 -0.58 -17.72
N ALA A 256 15.80 0.02 -17.48
CA ALA A 256 15.06 -0.14 -16.24
C ALA A 256 14.18 -1.40 -16.19
N LEU A 257 13.72 -1.90 -17.34
CA LEU A 257 12.78 -3.03 -17.45
C LEU A 257 13.37 -4.17 -18.29
N ASN A 258 14.05 -5.11 -17.64
CA ASN A 258 14.47 -6.37 -18.24
C ASN A 258 14.45 -7.49 -17.19
N LEU A 259 14.62 -8.75 -17.62
CA LEU A 259 14.61 -9.89 -16.68
C LEU A 259 15.71 -9.81 -15.63
N ARG A 260 16.84 -9.14 -15.92
CA ARG A 260 17.93 -8.97 -14.95
C ARG A 260 17.53 -7.99 -13.85
N THR A 261 16.84 -6.89 -14.16
CA THR A 261 16.35 -5.94 -13.15
C THR A 261 15.28 -6.57 -12.27
N VAL A 262 14.41 -7.41 -12.84
CA VAL A 262 13.45 -8.22 -12.06
C VAL A 262 14.17 -9.20 -11.13
N ALA A 263 15.20 -9.89 -11.60
CA ALA A 263 15.99 -10.81 -10.77
C ALA A 263 16.70 -10.09 -9.62
N VAL A 264 17.35 -8.95 -9.90
CA VAL A 264 17.97 -8.11 -8.86
C VAL A 264 16.95 -7.64 -7.83
N ALA A 265 15.75 -7.25 -8.28
CA ALA A 265 14.67 -6.88 -7.38
C ALA A 265 14.17 -8.03 -6.51
N ALA A 266 14.00 -9.22 -7.08
CA ALA A 266 13.66 -10.41 -6.32
C ALA A 266 14.72 -10.73 -5.26
N THR A 267 16.01 -10.71 -5.63
CA THR A 267 17.11 -10.95 -4.70
C THR A 267 17.13 -9.91 -3.59
N ALA A 268 17.02 -8.62 -3.91
CA ALA A 268 17.02 -7.55 -2.91
C ALA A 268 15.86 -7.70 -1.91
N VAL A 269 14.64 -7.96 -2.39
CA VAL A 269 13.48 -8.18 -1.53
C VAL A 269 13.68 -9.39 -0.62
N LEU A 270 14.22 -10.49 -1.12
CA LEU A 270 14.46 -11.70 -0.33
C LEU A 270 15.63 -11.55 0.66
N VAL A 271 16.64 -10.74 0.35
CA VAL A 271 17.75 -10.44 1.27
C VAL A 271 17.25 -9.55 2.42
N LEU A 272 16.42 -8.54 2.12
CA LEU A 272 15.87 -7.64 3.14
C LEU A 272 14.77 -8.30 3.98
N GLY A 273 14.01 -9.22 3.40
CA GLY A 273 12.89 -9.88 4.04
C GLY A 273 12.68 -11.28 3.47
N PRO A 274 13.44 -12.30 3.92
CA PRO A 274 13.35 -13.65 3.36
C PRO A 274 11.97 -14.27 3.51
N GLN A 275 11.21 -13.87 4.53
CA GLN A 275 9.83 -14.30 4.75
C GLN A 275 8.88 -13.93 3.61
N ALA A 276 9.22 -12.93 2.80
CA ALA A 276 8.40 -12.49 1.69
C ALA A 276 8.10 -13.64 0.72
N ILE A 277 8.97 -14.65 0.59
CA ILE A 277 8.76 -15.81 -0.29
C ILE A 277 7.51 -16.62 0.08
N LEU A 278 7.11 -16.61 1.35
CA LEU A 278 5.97 -17.38 1.87
C LEU A 278 4.65 -16.63 1.70
N GLU A 279 4.69 -15.34 1.35
CA GLU A 279 3.50 -14.53 1.20
C GLU A 279 2.90 -14.68 -0.19
N ALA A 280 1.61 -15.05 -0.24
CA ALA A 280 0.86 -15.17 -1.50
C ALA A 280 0.98 -13.91 -2.38
N GLY A 281 0.93 -12.73 -1.75
CA GLY A 281 1.04 -11.46 -2.48
C GLY A 281 2.40 -11.26 -3.15
N THR A 282 3.49 -11.69 -2.53
CA THR A 282 4.83 -11.61 -3.11
C THR A 282 4.95 -12.54 -4.30
N GLN A 283 4.49 -13.79 -4.14
CA GLN A 283 4.48 -14.81 -5.18
C GLN A 283 3.70 -14.33 -6.40
N MET A 284 2.49 -13.80 -6.19
CA MET A 284 1.65 -13.24 -7.25
C MET A 284 2.31 -12.04 -7.95
N SER A 285 2.86 -11.08 -7.21
CA SER A 285 3.51 -9.91 -7.81
C SER A 285 4.71 -10.29 -8.69
N PHE A 286 5.60 -11.17 -8.20
CA PHE A 286 6.75 -11.61 -8.99
C PHE A 286 6.32 -12.46 -10.20
N ALA A 287 5.35 -13.35 -10.04
CA ALA A 287 4.81 -14.12 -11.16
C ALA A 287 4.23 -13.22 -12.26
N ALA A 288 3.42 -12.23 -11.88
CA ALA A 288 2.87 -11.25 -12.82
C ALA A 288 3.97 -10.43 -13.50
N THR A 289 4.90 -9.84 -12.74
CA THR A 289 5.98 -9.03 -13.32
C THR A 289 6.88 -9.84 -14.24
N LEU A 290 7.25 -11.07 -13.85
CA LEU A 290 8.08 -11.95 -14.67
C LEU A 290 7.39 -12.30 -15.99
N ALA A 291 6.13 -12.72 -15.92
CA ALA A 291 5.33 -13.08 -17.10
C ALA A 291 5.15 -11.88 -18.04
N LEU A 292 4.81 -10.71 -17.50
CA LEU A 292 4.68 -9.47 -18.28
C LEU A 292 6.01 -9.12 -18.95
N VAL A 293 7.10 -9.04 -18.19
CA VAL A 293 8.43 -8.67 -18.75
C VAL A 293 8.90 -9.67 -19.81
N ALA A 294 8.60 -10.96 -19.66
CA ALA A 294 8.91 -11.98 -20.66
C ALA A 294 8.07 -11.82 -21.94
N VAL A 295 6.75 -11.72 -21.80
CA VAL A 295 5.83 -11.57 -22.94
C VAL A 295 6.10 -10.27 -23.70
N PHE A 296 6.19 -9.13 -23.01
CA PHE A 296 6.41 -7.83 -23.64
C PHE A 296 7.77 -7.71 -24.32
N GLN A 297 8.82 -8.41 -23.84
CA GLN A 297 10.08 -8.50 -24.57
C GLN A 297 9.94 -9.33 -25.85
N GLY A 298 9.18 -10.44 -25.80
CA GLY A 298 8.93 -11.28 -26.97
C GLY A 298 8.09 -10.60 -28.06
N VAL A 299 7.05 -9.83 -27.67
CA VAL A 299 6.16 -9.15 -28.63
C VAL A 299 6.68 -7.78 -29.08
N ARG A 300 7.78 -7.28 -28.51
CA ARG A 300 8.32 -5.94 -28.81
C ARG A 300 8.58 -5.71 -30.30
N GLY A 301 9.03 -6.73 -31.02
CA GLY A 301 9.29 -6.68 -32.46
C GLY A 301 8.03 -6.60 -33.32
N LEU A 302 6.89 -7.09 -32.81
CA LEU A 302 5.61 -7.02 -33.52
C LEU A 302 5.02 -5.60 -33.45
N TRP A 303 5.33 -4.84 -32.40
CA TRP A 303 4.76 -3.50 -32.16
C TRP A 303 5.70 -2.34 -32.49
N SER A 304 6.94 -2.62 -32.92
CA SER A 304 7.94 -1.60 -33.26
C SER A 304 7.72 -0.92 -34.63
N HIS A 305 6.70 -1.32 -35.38
CA HIS A 305 6.40 -0.71 -36.68
C HIS A 305 5.55 0.55 -36.47
N ALA A 306 6.21 1.72 -36.54
CA ALA A 306 5.52 3.00 -36.55
C ALA A 306 4.66 3.12 -37.83
N PRO A 307 3.33 3.33 -37.72
CA PRO A 307 2.48 3.44 -38.89
C PRO A 307 2.80 4.72 -39.68
N LYS A 308 3.06 4.56 -40.98
CA LYS A 308 3.00 5.65 -41.95
C LYS A 308 1.58 5.70 -42.52
N GLY A 309 0.89 6.84 -42.42
CA GLY A 309 -0.49 7.00 -42.90
C GLY A 309 -1.20 8.24 -42.37
N SER A 310 -2.48 8.42 -42.71
CA SER A 310 -3.30 9.56 -42.27
C SER A 310 -3.46 9.62 -40.75
N VAL A 311 -3.67 10.84 -40.21
CA VAL A 311 -3.82 11.09 -38.75
C VAL A 311 -4.92 10.23 -38.13
N ALA A 312 -6.07 10.08 -38.82
CA ALA A 312 -7.18 9.25 -38.36
C ALA A 312 -6.80 7.76 -38.24
N ARG A 313 -6.06 7.23 -39.23
CA ARG A 313 -5.57 5.84 -39.21
C ARG A 313 -4.54 5.63 -38.10
N GLN A 314 -3.68 6.61 -37.86
CA GLN A 314 -2.72 6.56 -36.75
C GLN A 314 -3.41 6.58 -35.39
N MET A 315 -4.44 7.41 -35.20
CA MET A 315 -5.21 7.47 -33.96
C MET A 315 -5.95 6.16 -33.70
N LEU A 316 -6.65 5.62 -34.70
CA LEU A 316 -7.35 4.34 -34.58
C LEU A 316 -6.39 3.20 -34.22
N MET A 317 -5.23 3.13 -34.88
CA MET A 317 -4.25 2.07 -34.64
C MET A 317 -3.55 2.22 -33.28
N ARG A 318 -3.33 3.45 -32.79
CA ARG A 318 -2.86 3.68 -31.42
C ARG A 318 -3.89 3.24 -30.40
N GLY A 319 -5.17 3.53 -30.64
CA GLY A 319 -6.28 3.07 -29.81
C GLY A 319 -6.37 1.54 -29.76
N THR A 320 -6.26 0.87 -30.91
CA THR A 320 -6.30 -0.59 -30.96
C THR A 320 -5.07 -1.22 -30.30
N LEU A 321 -3.87 -0.67 -30.49
CA LEU A 321 -2.66 -1.13 -29.80
C LEU A 321 -2.74 -0.94 -28.28
N PHE A 322 -3.33 0.17 -27.82
CA PHE A 322 -3.53 0.43 -26.41
C PHE A 322 -4.49 -0.60 -25.79
N VAL A 323 -5.65 -0.82 -26.40
CA VAL A 323 -6.63 -1.83 -25.96
C VAL A 323 -6.03 -3.23 -26.01
N ALA A 324 -5.26 -3.57 -27.06
CA ALA A 324 -4.56 -4.83 -27.17
C ALA A 324 -3.52 -5.01 -26.05
N ALA A 325 -2.74 -3.97 -25.73
CA ALA A 325 -1.75 -4.01 -24.66
C ALA A 325 -2.38 -4.16 -23.27
N LEU A 326 -3.49 -3.46 -23.00
CA LEU A 326 -4.28 -3.61 -21.77
C LEU A 326 -4.86 -5.02 -21.63
N SER A 327 -5.40 -5.56 -22.72
CA SER A 327 -5.99 -6.89 -22.76
C SER A 327 -4.92 -7.96 -22.54
N LEU A 328 -3.78 -7.83 -23.22
CA LEU A 328 -2.62 -8.71 -23.06
C LEU A 328 -2.07 -8.64 -21.63
N THR A 329 -1.93 -7.44 -21.07
CA THR A 329 -1.48 -7.24 -19.68
C THR A 329 -2.40 -7.97 -18.70
N SER A 330 -3.71 -7.75 -18.83
CA SER A 330 -4.71 -8.37 -17.96
C SER A 330 -4.73 -9.89 -18.07
N LEU A 331 -4.62 -10.43 -19.29
CA LEU A 331 -4.60 -11.86 -19.53
C LEU A 331 -3.32 -12.50 -18.97
N VAL A 332 -2.15 -11.92 -19.26
CA VAL A 332 -0.86 -12.45 -18.82
C VAL A 332 -0.72 -12.38 -17.30
N ALA A 333 -1.03 -11.23 -16.70
CA ALA A 333 -0.98 -11.07 -15.25
C ALA A 333 -2.03 -11.97 -14.55
N GLY A 334 -3.24 -12.04 -15.09
CA GLY A 334 -4.31 -12.90 -14.58
C GLY A 334 -3.92 -14.38 -14.63
N ALA A 335 -3.44 -14.87 -15.78
CA ALA A 335 -3.00 -16.26 -15.92
C ALA A 335 -1.81 -16.59 -15.02
N ALA A 336 -0.84 -15.68 -14.88
CA ALA A 336 0.33 -15.88 -14.02
C ALA A 336 -0.02 -15.91 -12.52
N THR A 337 -1.06 -15.18 -12.10
CA THR A 337 -1.47 -15.10 -10.69
C THR A 337 -2.57 -16.09 -10.31
N ALA A 338 -3.33 -16.60 -11.28
CA ALA A 338 -4.45 -17.52 -11.05
C ALA A 338 -4.10 -18.78 -10.24
N PRO A 339 -2.97 -19.49 -10.46
CA PRO A 339 -2.63 -20.66 -9.67
C PRO A 339 -2.41 -20.31 -8.19
N TYR A 340 -1.74 -19.21 -7.91
CA TYR A 340 -1.52 -18.72 -6.54
C TYR A 340 -2.83 -18.27 -5.90
N ALA A 341 -3.69 -17.59 -6.65
CA ALA A 341 -4.99 -17.17 -6.16
C ALA A 341 -5.89 -18.36 -5.81
N ALA A 342 -5.89 -19.40 -6.65
CA ALA A 342 -6.60 -20.64 -6.41
C ALA A 342 -6.05 -21.37 -5.17
N LEU A 343 -4.74 -21.51 -5.04
CA LEU A 343 -4.12 -22.21 -3.92
C LEU A 343 -4.35 -21.49 -2.57
N HIS A 344 -4.10 -20.17 -2.52
CA HIS A 344 -4.12 -19.41 -1.27
C HIS A 344 -5.52 -18.92 -0.87
N PHE A 345 -6.37 -18.59 -1.84
CA PHE A 345 -7.68 -17.99 -1.58
C PHE A 345 -8.86 -18.84 -2.03
N GLN A 346 -8.62 -20.00 -2.66
CA GLN A 346 -9.66 -20.92 -3.13
C GLN A 346 -10.68 -20.22 -4.05
N ARG A 347 -10.23 -19.20 -4.80
CA ARG A 347 -11.08 -18.32 -5.60
C ARG A 347 -10.37 -17.85 -6.86
N LEU A 348 -11.17 -17.68 -7.91
CA LEU A 348 -10.76 -17.09 -9.19
C LEU A 348 -11.65 -15.89 -9.51
N GLY A 349 -11.05 -14.78 -9.95
CA GLY A 349 -11.80 -13.60 -10.40
C GLY A 349 -12.38 -13.85 -11.79
N THR A 350 -13.71 -13.97 -11.89
CA THR A 350 -14.39 -14.34 -13.14
C THR A 350 -14.46 -13.19 -14.15
N TYR A 351 -14.53 -11.95 -13.68
CA TYR A 351 -14.69 -10.76 -14.54
C TYR A 351 -13.42 -9.91 -14.66
N GLY A 352 -12.26 -10.42 -14.25
CA GLY A 352 -11.03 -9.63 -14.13
C GLY A 352 -10.59 -8.93 -15.43
N LEU A 353 -10.65 -9.62 -16.58
CA LEU A 353 -10.26 -9.03 -17.87
C LEU A 353 -11.15 -7.85 -18.27
N LEU A 354 -12.48 -8.06 -18.28
CA LEU A 354 -13.45 -7.03 -18.66
C LEU A 354 -13.42 -5.86 -17.68
N SER A 355 -13.30 -6.16 -16.39
CA SER A 355 -13.27 -5.15 -15.33
C SER A 355 -11.99 -4.32 -15.39
N ASN A 356 -10.84 -4.94 -15.66
CA ASN A 356 -9.58 -4.21 -15.84
C ASN A 356 -9.63 -3.32 -17.09
N LEU A 357 -10.15 -3.82 -18.22
CA LEU A 357 -10.24 -3.03 -19.44
C LEU A 357 -11.15 -1.80 -19.27
N ALA A 358 -12.23 -1.93 -18.50
CA ALA A 358 -13.14 -0.83 -18.24
C ALA A 358 -12.63 0.14 -17.16
N ALA A 359 -12.08 -0.37 -16.05
CA ALA A 359 -11.76 0.45 -14.88
C ALA A 359 -10.32 0.96 -14.85
N MET A 360 -9.33 0.15 -15.25
CA MET A 360 -7.92 0.50 -15.08
C MET A 360 -7.52 1.77 -15.83
N PRO A 361 -7.91 2.01 -17.09
CA PRO A 361 -7.56 3.26 -17.75
C PRO A 361 -8.00 4.50 -16.96
N ALA A 362 -9.19 4.46 -16.36
CA ALA A 362 -9.69 5.57 -15.53
C ALA A 362 -8.89 5.68 -14.22
N VAL A 363 -8.68 4.55 -13.53
CA VAL A 363 -7.95 4.53 -12.25
C VAL A 363 -6.49 5.00 -12.43
N GLU A 364 -5.84 4.53 -13.48
CA GLU A 364 -4.42 4.76 -13.72
C GLU A 364 -4.14 6.15 -14.27
N PHE A 365 -4.93 6.64 -15.23
CA PHE A 365 -4.66 7.92 -15.90
C PHE A 365 -5.39 9.12 -15.29
N LEU A 366 -6.50 8.89 -14.58
CA LEU A 366 -7.27 9.95 -13.94
C LEU A 366 -7.16 9.87 -12.41
N VAL A 367 -7.62 8.79 -11.79
CA VAL A 367 -7.76 8.73 -10.33
C VAL A 367 -6.42 8.88 -9.61
N MET A 368 -5.43 8.06 -9.95
CA MET A 368 -4.13 8.08 -9.25
C MET A 368 -3.32 9.37 -9.49
N PRO A 369 -3.16 9.87 -10.73
CA PRO A 369 -2.42 11.10 -10.97
C PRO A 369 -3.08 12.32 -10.36
N PHE A 370 -4.41 12.46 -10.49
CA PHE A 370 -5.12 13.59 -9.87
C PHE A 370 -5.19 13.46 -8.35
N GLY A 371 -5.21 12.24 -7.80
CA GLY A 371 -5.05 12.03 -6.36
C GLY A 371 -3.70 12.56 -5.85
N LEU A 372 -2.61 12.27 -6.54
CA LEU A 372 -1.29 12.82 -6.23
C LEU A 372 -1.25 14.34 -6.39
N ILE A 373 -1.77 14.88 -7.51
CA ILE A 373 -1.82 16.33 -7.76
C ILE A 373 -2.61 17.03 -6.65
N GLY A 374 -3.74 16.47 -6.22
CA GLY A 374 -4.53 17.00 -5.12
C GLY A 374 -3.74 17.10 -3.82
N VAL A 375 -2.96 16.05 -3.48
CA VAL A 375 -2.06 16.09 -2.30
C VAL A 375 -0.98 17.16 -2.46
N LEU A 376 -0.37 17.28 -3.64
CA LEU A 376 0.68 18.28 -3.91
C LEU A 376 0.15 19.72 -3.89
N LEU A 377 -1.11 19.92 -4.26
CA LEU A 377 -1.78 21.23 -4.27
C LEU A 377 -2.37 21.61 -2.90
N LEU A 378 -2.49 20.65 -1.98
CA LEU A 378 -3.09 20.84 -0.66
C LEU A 378 -2.41 21.95 0.18
N PRO A 379 -1.07 22.06 0.26
CA PRO A 379 -0.41 23.14 0.98
C PRO A 379 -0.73 24.55 0.45
N PHE A 380 -1.18 24.65 -0.80
CA PHE A 380 -1.53 25.91 -1.46
C PHE A 380 -3.04 26.19 -1.47
N GLY A 381 -3.86 25.27 -0.94
CA GLY A 381 -5.33 25.37 -0.96
C GLY A 381 -5.95 25.24 -2.36
N LEU A 382 -5.21 24.72 -3.34
CA LEU A 382 -5.65 24.56 -4.75
C LEU A 382 -6.12 23.12 -5.07
N ASP A 383 -6.24 22.29 -4.04
CA ASP A 383 -6.56 20.87 -4.12
C ASP A 383 -7.97 20.59 -4.68
N GLY A 384 -8.88 21.55 -4.54
CA GLY A 384 -10.24 21.48 -5.10
C GLY A 384 -10.29 21.35 -6.63
N LEU A 385 -9.20 21.64 -7.35
CA LEU A 385 -9.11 21.42 -8.80
C LEU A 385 -8.93 19.94 -9.17
N ALA A 386 -8.38 19.14 -8.24
CA ALA A 386 -7.97 17.77 -8.53
C ALA A 386 -8.97 16.73 -8.03
N TRP A 387 -9.56 16.94 -6.85
CA TRP A 387 -10.50 15.98 -6.26
C TRP A 387 -11.71 15.64 -7.14
N PRO A 388 -12.36 16.60 -7.85
CA PRO A 388 -13.50 16.29 -8.70
C PRO A 388 -13.16 15.42 -9.92
N VAL A 389 -11.90 15.43 -10.38
CA VAL A 389 -11.45 14.57 -11.48
C VAL A 389 -11.08 13.17 -10.95
N MET A 390 -10.62 13.11 -9.71
CA MET A 390 -10.28 11.86 -9.05
C MET A 390 -11.52 11.03 -8.64
N GLY A 391 -12.54 11.68 -8.09
CA GLY A 391 -13.75 11.02 -7.57
C GLY A 391 -14.78 10.74 -8.64
#